data_AF-A0A8T1VSB6-F1
#
_entry.id   AF-A0A8T1VSB6-F1
#
_cell.length_a   1.000
_cell.length_b   1.000
_cell.length_c   1.000
_cell.angle_alpha   90.00
_cell.angle_beta   90.00
_cell.angle_gamma   90.00
#
_symmetry.space_group_name_H-M   'P 1'
#
loop_
_entity.id
_entity.type
_entity.pdbx_description
1 polymer ?
#
loop_
_entity_poly.entity_id
_entity_poly.type
_entity_poly.pdbx_seq_one_letter_code
_entity_poly.pdbx_strand_id
1 'polypeptide(L)'
;MLATRFSFGGYRKSNESLPEFPAYWGEVIPLMDALSDVNNALSKCVRRLRFFLLNVSDHDDDQIDIESSLTGMLQMLEINEGLEYIDVIAPSEYQHYITKFRKHHLEPIYRSHGLSVRAKLAFLSVSGTSNAATKKRQYGKTTVLALLSGLDQFVVTKIFAFAAPPILRQVYFREGRETDTSSGGGPAT
;
A
#
# COMPACT_ATOMS: atom_id res chain seq x y z
N MET A 1 17.61 4.90 9.11
CA MET A 1 16.77 6.04 8.62
C MET A 1 15.52 5.52 7.91
N LEU A 2 14.34 6.12 8.13
CA LEU A 2 13.05 5.67 7.58
C LEU A 2 12.42 6.77 6.70
N ALA A 3 11.84 6.41 5.55
CA ALA A 3 10.99 7.30 4.75
C ALA A 3 9.62 6.65 4.50
N THR A 4 8.54 7.42 4.74
CA THR A 4 7.17 6.91 4.66
C THR A 4 6.28 7.81 3.81
N ARG A 5 5.30 7.21 3.12
CA ARG A 5 4.24 7.95 2.42
C ARG A 5 2.86 7.46 2.87
N PHE A 6 2.07 8.40 3.36
CA PHE A 6 0.69 8.18 3.79
C PHE A 6 -0.33 8.49 2.69
N SER A 7 -1.48 7.83 2.78
CA SER A 7 -2.68 8.11 2.03
C SER A 7 -3.88 8.16 2.96
N PHE A 8 -4.46 9.35 3.11
CA PHE A 8 -5.63 9.62 3.95
C PHE A 8 -6.94 9.64 3.16
N GLY A 9 -6.96 9.04 1.96
CA GLY A 9 -8.12 9.09 1.08
C GLY A 9 -9.38 8.44 1.67
N GLY A 10 -9.24 7.49 2.61
CA GLY A 10 -10.36 6.89 3.35
C GLY A 10 -11.01 7.89 4.30
N TYR A 11 -10.23 8.41 5.26
CA TYR A 11 -10.66 9.41 6.24
C TYR A 11 -11.32 10.65 5.60
N ARG A 12 -10.74 11.16 4.51
CA ARG A 12 -11.32 12.30 3.77
C ARG A 12 -12.69 11.99 3.14
N LYS A 13 -12.94 10.73 2.78
CA LYS A 13 -14.23 10.31 2.21
C LYS A 13 -15.28 10.07 3.28
N SER A 14 -14.89 9.57 4.46
CA SER A 14 -15.78 9.32 5.59
C SER A 14 -15.97 10.53 6.52
N ASN A 15 -15.26 11.64 6.26
CA ASN A 15 -15.26 12.84 7.09
C ASN A 15 -14.84 12.54 8.54
N GLU A 16 -13.97 11.54 8.72
CA GLU A 16 -13.37 11.19 10.00
C GLU A 16 -12.16 12.07 10.29
N SER A 17 -11.90 12.33 11.58
CA SER A 17 -10.68 13.00 12.03
C SER A 17 -9.45 12.19 11.64
N LEU A 18 -8.36 12.89 11.30
CA LEU A 18 -7.09 12.22 11.04
C LEU A 18 -6.62 11.49 12.31
N PRO A 19 -6.10 10.27 12.17
CA PRO A 19 -5.60 9.51 13.30
C PRO A 19 -4.32 10.16 13.86
N GLU A 20 -4.17 10.14 15.17
CA GLU A 20 -2.91 10.47 15.82
C GLU A 20 -1.92 9.32 15.62
N PHE A 21 -0.70 9.65 15.21
CA PHE A 21 0.34 8.67 15.02
C PHE A 21 1.32 8.69 16.19
N PRO A 22 1.58 7.53 16.81
CA PRO A 22 2.56 7.43 17.89
C PRO A 22 3.98 7.76 17.40
N ALA A 23 4.84 8.18 18.33
CA ALA A 23 6.17 8.74 18.06
C ALA A 23 7.26 7.69 17.77
N TYR A 24 6.96 6.40 17.67
CA TYR A 24 7.95 5.31 17.50
C TYR A 24 8.53 5.18 16.08
N TRP A 25 8.57 6.27 15.30
CA TRP A 25 9.10 6.26 13.92
C TRP A 25 10.58 5.89 13.79
N GLY A 26 11.31 5.88 14.91
CA GLY A 26 12.71 5.43 14.99
C GLY A 26 12.86 3.92 15.23
N GLU A 27 11.83 3.24 15.75
CA GLU A 27 11.90 1.84 16.14
C GLU A 27 11.23 0.95 15.09
N VAL A 28 11.98 0.00 14.54
CA VAL A 28 11.50 -0.84 13.45
C VAL A 28 10.42 -1.82 13.93
N ILE A 29 10.63 -2.48 15.07
CA ILE A 29 9.74 -3.54 15.56
C ILE A 29 8.33 -3.01 15.91
N PRO A 30 8.16 -1.96 16.73
CA PRO A 30 6.83 -1.43 17.03
C PRO A 30 6.10 -0.92 15.78
N LEU A 31 6.84 -0.40 14.81
CA LEU A 31 6.27 0.00 13.52
C LEU A 31 5.77 -1.22 12.73
N MET A 32 6.50 -2.34 12.73
CA MET A 32 6.06 -3.57 12.07
C MET A 32 4.82 -4.15 12.74
N ASP A 33 4.76 -4.16 14.07
CA ASP A 33 3.58 -4.59 14.82
C ASP A 33 2.35 -3.75 14.47
N ALA A 34 2.50 -2.42 14.47
CA ALA A 34 1.42 -1.50 14.14
C ALA A 34 0.94 -1.62 12.67
N LEU A 35 1.85 -1.94 11.75
CA LEU A 35 1.50 -2.20 10.35
C LEU A 35 0.86 -3.58 10.17
N SER A 36 1.11 -4.53 11.06
CA SER A 36 0.52 -5.87 11.03
C SER A 36 -0.92 -5.86 11.59
N ASP A 37 -1.24 -4.92 12.48
CA ASP A 37 -2.61 -4.77 13.01
C ASP A 37 -3.55 -4.06 12.00
N VAL A 38 -4.51 -4.81 11.48
CA VAL A 38 -5.55 -4.33 10.55
C VAL A 38 -6.43 -3.22 11.12
N ASN A 39 -6.55 -3.13 12.46
CA ASN A 39 -7.35 -2.10 13.12
C ASN A 39 -6.58 -0.80 13.28
N ASN A 40 -5.25 -0.87 13.29
CA ASN A 40 -4.37 0.27 13.43
C ASN A 40 -4.54 1.28 12.28
N ALA A 41 -4.44 2.56 12.59
CA ALA A 41 -4.49 3.61 11.58
C ALA A 41 -3.31 3.54 10.60
N LEU A 42 -2.14 3.08 11.04
CA LEU A 42 -0.95 2.98 10.22
C LEU A 42 -1.10 1.96 9.10
N SER A 43 -1.60 0.75 9.39
CA SER A 43 -1.87 -0.26 8.36
C SER A 43 -2.86 0.24 7.31
N LYS A 44 -3.82 1.10 7.73
CA LYS A 44 -4.81 1.73 6.86
C LYS A 44 -4.29 2.92 6.07
N CYS A 45 -3.26 3.64 6.53
CA CYS A 45 -2.80 4.89 5.90
C CYS A 45 -1.47 4.75 5.18
N VAL A 46 -0.56 3.90 5.65
CA VAL A 46 0.77 3.76 5.07
C VAL A 46 0.70 2.96 3.77
N ARG A 47 1.36 3.48 2.73
CA ARG A 47 1.34 2.88 1.38
C ARG A 47 2.71 2.56 0.84
N ARG A 48 3.70 3.40 1.18
CA ARG A 48 5.07 3.22 0.75
C ARG A 48 5.99 3.39 1.94
N LEU A 49 6.89 2.45 2.10
CA LEU A 49 7.93 2.47 3.12
C LEU A 49 9.29 2.27 2.46
N ARG A 50 10.29 2.97 2.99
CA ARG A 50 11.68 2.74 2.63
C ARG A 50 12.53 2.75 3.90
N PHE A 51 13.24 1.67 4.12
CA PHE A 51 14.11 1.47 5.27
C PHE A 51 15.57 1.52 4.84
N PHE A 52 16.37 2.24 5.61
CA PHE A 52 17.82 2.23 5.55
C PHE A 52 18.32 1.65 6.87
N LEU A 53 18.70 0.38 6.85
CA LEU A 53 19.24 -0.40 7.96
C LEU A 53 20.77 -0.42 7.91
N LEU A 54 21.36 0.73 7.57
CA LEU A 54 22.81 0.90 7.63
C LEU A 54 23.13 1.30 9.07
N ASN A 55 24.12 0.65 9.67
CA ASN A 55 24.46 0.76 11.07
C ASN A 55 25.09 2.14 11.34
N VAL A 56 24.27 3.17 11.54
CA VAL A 56 24.73 4.55 11.74
C VAL A 56 24.57 4.91 13.23
N SER A 57 25.35 4.26 14.09
CA SER A 57 25.60 4.73 15.45
C SER A 57 26.96 4.24 15.94
N ASP A 58 27.84 5.19 16.31
CA ASP A 58 29.13 4.93 16.99
C ASP A 58 28.95 4.52 18.47
N HIS A 59 27.71 4.24 18.89
CA HIS A 59 27.36 3.83 20.24
C HIS A 59 26.85 2.40 20.22
N ASP A 60 27.54 1.51 20.93
CA ASP A 60 27.25 0.08 21.04
C ASP A 60 25.84 -0.22 21.58
N ASP A 61 25.21 0.72 22.29
CA ASP A 61 23.87 0.57 22.88
C ASP A 61 22.71 0.85 21.90
N ASP A 62 22.96 1.48 20.75
CA ASP A 62 21.93 1.84 19.74
C ASP A 62 21.96 0.92 18.50
N GLN A 63 22.72 -0.18 18.56
CA GLN A 63 22.87 -1.08 17.42
C GLN A 63 21.53 -1.74 17.08
N ILE A 64 21.00 -1.41 15.91
CA ILE A 64 19.77 -2.01 15.40
C ILE A 64 20.03 -3.49 15.18
N ASP A 65 19.24 -4.36 15.80
CA ASP A 65 19.20 -5.77 15.42
C ASP A 65 18.55 -5.87 14.02
N ILE A 66 19.42 -5.86 13.00
CA ILE A 66 19.02 -5.91 11.60
C ILE A 66 18.30 -7.22 11.30
N GLU A 67 18.74 -8.35 11.89
CA GLU A 67 18.13 -9.64 11.60
C GLU A 67 16.70 -9.73 12.14
N SER A 68 16.49 -9.30 13.39
CA SER A 68 15.16 -9.21 13.98
C SER A 68 14.27 -8.22 13.21
N SER A 69 14.84 -7.08 12.79
CA SER A 69 14.15 -6.08 11.97
C SER A 69 13.68 -6.65 10.63
N LEU A 70 14.54 -7.38 9.92
CA LEU A 70 14.22 -8.01 8.64
C LEU A 70 13.17 -9.11 8.81
N THR A 71 13.26 -9.89 9.89
CA THR A 71 12.28 -10.93 10.22
C THR A 71 10.91 -10.32 10.51
N GLY A 72 10.85 -9.27 11.32
CA GLY A 72 9.61 -8.54 11.61
C GLY A 72 8.98 -7.93 10.36
N MET A 73 9.80 -7.39 9.44
CA MET A 73 9.31 -6.91 8.14
C MET A 73 8.67 -8.01 7.30
N LEU A 74 9.25 -9.22 7.27
CA LEU A 74 8.68 -10.35 6.55
C LEU A 74 7.35 -10.80 7.16
N GLN A 75 7.28 -10.93 8.48
CA GLN A 75 6.03 -11.27 9.18
C GLN A 75 4.94 -10.23 8.92
N MET A 76 5.30 -8.94 8.92
CA MET A 76 4.37 -7.87 8.58
C MET A 76 3.87 -7.98 7.13
N LEU A 77 4.73 -8.33 6.17
CA LEU A 77 4.32 -8.49 4.77
C LEU A 77 3.32 -9.66 4.56
N GLU A 78 3.39 -10.69 5.38
CA GLU A 78 2.43 -11.81 5.35
C GLU A 78 1.02 -11.38 5.78
N ILE A 79 0.91 -10.44 6.70
CA ILE A 79 -0.36 -10.05 7.33
C ILE A 79 -0.92 -8.77 6.70
N ASN A 80 -0.07 -7.81 6.38
CA ASN A 80 -0.49 -6.50 5.93
C ASN A 80 -1.08 -6.58 4.52
N GLU A 81 -2.32 -6.15 4.32
CA GLU A 81 -2.97 -6.13 3.00
C GLU A 81 -2.86 -4.76 2.30
N GLY A 82 -2.37 -3.74 3.01
CA GLY A 82 -2.43 -2.33 2.60
C GLY A 82 -1.15 -1.75 2.01
N LEU A 83 0.01 -2.37 2.21
CA LEU A 83 1.30 -1.81 1.86
C LEU A 83 1.63 -2.11 0.39
N GLU A 84 1.67 -1.06 -0.43
CA GLU A 84 1.88 -1.16 -1.88
C GLU A 84 3.36 -1.23 -2.26
N TYR A 85 4.21 -0.63 -1.45
CA TYR A 85 5.63 -0.49 -1.74
C TYR A 85 6.45 -0.61 -0.47
N ILE A 86 7.46 -1.47 -0.51
CA ILE A 86 8.53 -1.51 0.49
C ILE A 86 9.89 -1.62 -0.19
N ASP A 87 10.86 -0.90 0.34
CA ASP A 87 12.23 -0.85 -0.17
C ASP A 87 13.20 -0.88 1.00
N VAL A 88 13.89 -2.02 1.15
CA VAL A 88 14.79 -2.29 2.26
C VAL A 88 16.22 -2.18 1.77
N ILE A 89 17.02 -1.34 2.40
CA ILE A 89 18.44 -1.17 2.14
C ILE A 89 19.19 -1.66 3.36
N ALA A 90 20.00 -2.71 3.19
CA ALA A 90 20.73 -3.37 4.26
C ALA A 90 22.18 -3.72 3.83
N PRO A 91 23.08 -3.99 4.79
CA PRO A 91 24.43 -4.46 4.51
C PRO A 91 24.48 -5.74 3.67
N SER A 92 25.63 -6.02 3.06
CA SER A 92 25.83 -7.14 2.13
C SER A 92 25.68 -8.52 2.79
N GLU A 93 25.95 -8.63 4.09
CA GLU A 93 25.76 -9.87 4.87
C GLU A 93 24.30 -10.35 4.91
N TYR A 94 23.34 -9.44 4.74
CA TYR A 94 21.90 -9.74 4.74
C TYR A 94 21.31 -9.99 3.35
N GLN A 95 22.12 -10.06 2.28
CA GLN A 95 21.60 -10.29 0.91
C GLN A 95 20.84 -11.62 0.75
N HIS A 96 21.09 -12.59 1.64
CA HIS A 96 20.36 -13.85 1.66
C HIS A 96 18.84 -13.67 1.95
N TYR A 97 18.41 -12.52 2.46
CA TYR A 97 16.99 -12.16 2.63
C TYR A 97 16.28 -11.77 1.32
N ILE A 98 17.00 -11.48 0.22
CA ILE A 98 16.39 -11.04 -1.05
C ILE A 98 15.29 -12.01 -1.51
N THR A 99 15.56 -13.32 -1.46
CA THR A 99 14.62 -14.34 -1.95
C THR A 99 13.35 -14.39 -1.09
N LYS A 100 13.50 -14.19 0.24
CA LYS A 100 12.37 -14.12 1.18
C LYS A 100 11.49 -12.90 0.88
N PHE A 101 12.07 -11.72 0.72
CA PHE A 101 11.32 -10.51 0.37
C PHE A 101 10.67 -10.60 -1.01
N ARG A 102 11.39 -11.16 -2.00
CA ARG A 102 10.89 -11.29 -3.37
C ARG A 102 9.67 -12.19 -3.48
N LYS A 103 9.47 -13.12 -2.54
CA LYS A 103 8.24 -13.94 -2.46
C LYS A 103 6.98 -13.09 -2.35
N HIS A 104 7.07 -11.93 -1.68
CA HIS A 104 5.97 -10.98 -1.51
C HIS A 104 5.84 -9.97 -2.65
N HIS A 105 6.74 -10.02 -3.64
CA HIS A 105 6.65 -9.13 -4.79
C HIS A 105 5.52 -9.55 -5.71
N LEU A 106 4.78 -8.57 -6.22
CA LEU A 106 3.61 -8.72 -7.09
C LEU A 106 2.41 -9.41 -6.44
N GLU A 107 2.40 -9.54 -5.11
CA GLU A 107 1.19 -9.95 -4.40
C GLU A 107 0.05 -8.95 -4.65
N PRO A 108 -1.16 -9.43 -5.00
CA PRO A 108 -2.28 -8.57 -5.30
C PRO A 108 -2.82 -7.89 -4.03
N ILE A 109 -2.99 -6.58 -4.10
CA ILE A 109 -3.61 -5.75 -3.08
C ILE A 109 -4.99 -5.37 -3.58
N TYR A 110 -6.01 -5.97 -2.96
CA TYR A 110 -7.39 -5.74 -3.31
C TYR A 110 -7.90 -4.48 -2.62
N ARG A 111 -8.05 -3.42 -3.40
CA ARG A 111 -8.75 -2.22 -2.94
C ARG A 111 -9.94 -1.90 -3.80
N SER A 112 -10.99 -1.44 -3.13
CA SER A 112 -12.03 -0.66 -3.77
C SER A 112 -11.43 0.69 -4.19
N HIS A 113 -10.86 0.74 -5.39
CA HIS A 113 -10.60 2.04 -6.00
C HIS A 113 -11.96 2.72 -6.18
N GLY A 114 -12.20 3.78 -5.41
CA GLY A 114 -13.34 4.65 -5.64
C GLY A 114 -13.22 5.19 -7.06
N LEU A 115 -14.11 4.77 -7.94
CA LEU A 115 -14.19 5.27 -9.31
C LEU A 115 -14.12 6.80 -9.34
N SER A 116 -13.52 7.36 -10.40
CA SER A 116 -13.61 8.80 -10.63
C SER A 116 -15.08 9.21 -10.77
N VAL A 117 -15.43 10.44 -10.39
CA VAL A 117 -16.79 10.98 -10.56
C VAL A 117 -17.23 10.83 -12.02
N ARG A 118 -16.31 11.05 -12.97
CA ARG A 118 -16.57 10.86 -14.40
C ARG A 118 -16.88 9.41 -14.78
N ALA A 119 -16.19 8.43 -14.22
CA ALA A 119 -16.48 7.02 -14.46
C ALA A 119 -17.81 6.59 -13.84
N LYS A 120 -18.14 7.09 -12.63
CA LYS A 120 -19.46 6.89 -12.02
C LYS A 120 -20.57 7.51 -12.86
N LEU A 121 -20.38 8.75 -13.33
CA LEU A 121 -21.34 9.45 -14.19
C LEU A 121 -21.53 8.75 -15.54
N ALA A 122 -20.45 8.28 -16.17
CA ALA A 122 -20.54 7.53 -17.42
C ALA A 122 -21.33 6.23 -17.25
N PHE A 123 -21.08 5.47 -16.18
CA PHE A 123 -21.84 4.26 -15.86
C PHE A 123 -23.33 4.55 -15.59
N LEU A 124 -23.62 5.60 -14.81
CA LEU A 124 -24.99 6.01 -14.55
C LEU A 124 -25.69 6.57 -15.80
N SER A 125 -24.96 7.20 -16.72
CA SER A 125 -25.52 7.70 -17.99
C SER A 125 -25.99 6.56 -18.89
N VAL A 126 -25.35 5.39 -18.83
CA VAL A 126 -25.80 4.17 -19.51
C VAL A 126 -26.97 3.52 -18.75
N SER A 127 -27.04 3.70 -17.43
CA SER A 127 -28.09 3.08 -16.59
C SER A 127 -29.37 3.91 -16.47
N GLY A 128 -29.30 5.22 -16.78
CA GLY A 128 -30.38 6.19 -16.54
C GLY A 128 -31.30 6.48 -17.72
N THR A 129 -31.11 5.86 -18.89
CA THR A 129 -32.00 6.06 -20.04
C THR A 129 -33.25 5.19 -19.93
N SER A 130 -34.17 5.51 -19.01
CA SER A 130 -35.51 4.89 -18.98
C SER A 130 -36.67 5.87 -19.16
N ASN A 131 -36.44 7.19 -19.14
CA ASN A 131 -37.56 8.14 -19.10
C ASN A 131 -37.50 9.21 -20.21
N ALA A 132 -37.68 8.80 -21.47
CA ALA A 132 -38.33 9.63 -22.50
C ALA A 132 -38.71 8.80 -23.75
N ALA A 133 -40.01 8.61 -23.95
CA ALA A 133 -40.74 8.28 -25.19
C ALA A 133 -40.29 7.03 -25.99
N THR A 134 -41.13 6.05 -26.36
CA THR A 134 -42.50 6.12 -26.86
C THR A 134 -43.06 4.69 -26.88
N LYS A 135 -44.36 4.52 -26.63
CA LYS A 135 -45.07 3.25 -26.81
C LYS A 135 -44.84 2.70 -28.23
N LYS A 136 -44.14 1.56 -28.36
CA LYS A 136 -44.43 0.53 -29.38
C LYS A 136 -43.81 -0.79 -28.92
N ARG A 137 -44.68 -1.78 -28.75
CA ARG A 137 -44.34 -3.19 -28.45
C ARG A 137 -43.21 -3.66 -29.37
N GLN A 138 -42.09 -4.11 -28.79
CA GLN A 138 -41.29 -5.16 -29.40
C GLN A 138 -40.91 -6.20 -28.35
N TYR A 139 -41.35 -7.40 -28.67
CA TYR A 139 -41.13 -8.67 -28.02
C TYR A 139 -39.65 -9.05 -28.06
N GLY A 140 -39.14 -9.58 -26.95
CA GLY A 140 -37.96 -10.46 -26.93
C GLY A 140 -36.60 -9.80 -27.15
N LYS A 141 -36.12 -9.04 -26.16
CA LYS A 141 -34.69 -8.96 -25.79
C LYS A 141 -34.57 -8.11 -24.53
N THR A 142 -34.30 -8.75 -23.40
CA THR A 142 -33.86 -8.04 -22.19
C THR A 142 -32.60 -7.26 -22.56
N THR A 143 -32.76 -5.97 -22.81
CA THR A 143 -31.65 -5.09 -23.19
C THR A 143 -30.84 -4.82 -21.93
N VAL A 144 -29.50 -4.83 -22.03
CA VAL A 144 -28.59 -4.56 -20.89
C VAL A 144 -29.00 -3.30 -20.12
N LEU A 145 -29.53 -2.29 -20.82
CA LEU A 145 -30.06 -1.05 -20.25
C LEU A 145 -31.22 -1.26 -19.25
N ALA A 146 -32.15 -2.19 -19.52
CA ALA A 146 -33.26 -2.50 -18.62
C ALA A 146 -32.81 -3.23 -17.35
N LEU A 147 -31.76 -4.07 -17.46
CA LEU A 147 -31.10 -4.72 -16.31
C LEU A 147 -30.34 -3.70 -15.44
N LEU A 148 -29.66 -2.74 -16.07
CA LEU A 148 -28.93 -1.67 -15.38
C LEU A 148 -29.87 -0.68 -14.67
N SER A 149 -31.07 -0.47 -15.20
CA SER A 149 -32.10 0.43 -14.62
C SER A 149 -32.61 -0.01 -13.25
N GLY A 150 -32.42 -1.29 -12.90
CA GLY A 150 -32.86 -1.88 -11.62
C GLY A 150 -31.71 -2.18 -10.64
N LEU A 151 -30.47 -1.80 -10.95
CA LEU A 151 -29.34 -2.04 -10.05
C LEU A 151 -29.33 -1.03 -8.92
N ASP A 152 -29.45 -1.54 -7.69
CA ASP A 152 -29.24 -0.74 -6.49
C ASP A 152 -27.78 -0.27 -6.36
N GLN A 153 -27.57 0.87 -5.71
CA GLN A 153 -26.27 1.50 -5.47
C GLN A 153 -25.28 0.53 -4.81
N PHE A 154 -25.77 -0.36 -3.94
CA PHE A 154 -24.95 -1.39 -3.30
C PHE A 154 -24.39 -2.39 -4.32
N VAL A 155 -25.23 -2.87 -5.25
CA VAL A 155 -24.84 -3.84 -6.29
C VAL A 155 -23.83 -3.21 -7.25
N VAL A 156 -24.07 -1.96 -7.66
CA VAL A 156 -23.13 -1.20 -8.50
C VAL A 156 -21.77 -1.04 -7.80
N THR A 157 -21.77 -0.73 -6.51
CA THR A 157 -20.53 -0.61 -5.72
C THR A 157 -19.78 -1.93 -5.65
N LYS A 158 -20.48 -3.06 -5.51
CA LYS A 158 -19.88 -4.40 -5.51
C LYS A 158 -19.31 -4.79 -6.87
N ILE A 159 -19.99 -4.47 -7.96
CA ILE A 159 -19.49 -4.71 -9.32
C ILE A 159 -18.17 -3.98 -9.54
N PHE A 160 -18.09 -2.70 -9.15
CA PHE A 160 -16.86 -1.93 -9.31
C PHE A 160 -15.74 -2.34 -8.37
N ALA A 161 -16.07 -2.71 -7.14
CA ALA A 161 -15.08 -3.29 -6.22
C ALA A 161 -14.51 -4.60 -6.77
N PHE A 162 -15.34 -5.41 -7.44
CA PHE A 162 -14.93 -6.67 -8.07
C PHE A 162 -14.13 -6.45 -9.36
N ALA A 163 -14.53 -5.49 -10.19
CA ALA A 163 -13.91 -5.23 -11.50
C ALA A 163 -12.63 -4.37 -11.41
N ALA A 164 -12.32 -3.80 -10.24
CA ALA A 164 -11.09 -3.04 -10.06
C ALA A 164 -9.87 -3.98 -10.14
N PRO A 165 -8.91 -3.72 -11.05
CA PRO A 165 -7.68 -4.50 -11.09
C PRO A 165 -6.95 -4.36 -9.74
N PRO A 166 -6.43 -5.46 -9.16
CA PRO A 166 -5.63 -5.36 -7.95
C PRO A 166 -4.35 -4.57 -8.24
N ILE A 167 -3.91 -3.77 -7.26
CA ILE A 167 -2.57 -3.18 -7.31
C ILE A 167 -1.57 -4.29 -7.01
N LEU A 168 -0.45 -4.34 -7.72
CA LEU A 168 0.61 -5.31 -7.45
C LEU A 168 1.63 -4.72 -6.47
N ARG A 169 1.89 -5.43 -5.37
CA ARG A 169 2.87 -5.03 -4.37
C ARG A 169 4.28 -4.95 -4.95
N GLN A 170 4.98 -3.86 -4.65
CA GLN A 170 6.37 -3.64 -5.04
C GLN A 170 7.29 -3.86 -3.83
N VAL A 171 8.12 -4.90 -3.88
CA VAL A 171 9.05 -5.24 -2.80
C VAL A 171 10.46 -5.21 -3.37
N TYR A 172 11.30 -4.35 -2.81
CA TYR A 172 12.70 -4.21 -3.18
C TYR A 172 13.59 -4.47 -1.97
N PHE A 173 14.65 -5.22 -2.19
CA PHE A 173 15.73 -5.41 -1.23
C PHE A 173 17.03 -5.07 -1.94
N ARG A 174 17.83 -4.18 -1.35
CA ARG A 174 19.04 -3.65 -1.97
C ARG A 174 20.19 -3.64 -0.98
N GLU A 175 21.37 -3.89 -1.49
CA GLU A 175 22.61 -3.64 -0.78
C GLU A 175 22.80 -2.13 -0.60
N GLY A 176 23.05 -1.69 0.63
CA GLY A 176 23.55 -0.35 0.90
C GLY A 176 25.04 -0.41 1.20
N ARG A 177 25.79 0.54 0.65
CA ARG A 177 27.20 0.74 1.01
C ARG A 177 27.24 1.73 2.16
N GLU A 178 27.97 1.39 3.21
CA GLU A 178 28.43 2.39 4.17
C GLU A 178 29.28 3.39 3.38
N THR A 179 28.93 4.66 3.42
CA THR A 179 29.75 5.68 2.78
C THR A 179 31.04 5.79 3.57
N ASP A 180 32.15 5.32 3.01
CA ASP A 180 33.49 5.58 3.52
C ASP A 180 33.64 7.08 3.79
N THR A 181 33.64 7.46 5.06
CA THR A 181 34.13 8.78 5.46
C THR A 181 35.64 8.77 5.22
N SER A 182 36.01 9.29 4.04
CA SER A 182 37.35 9.71 3.66
C SER A 182 38.11 10.34 4.83
N SER A 183 39.01 9.56 5.44
CA SER A 183 40.12 10.08 6.24
C SER A 183 41.34 10.16 5.31
N GLY A 184 41.53 11.33 4.71
CA GLY A 184 42.74 11.66 3.96
C GLY A 184 43.96 11.68 4.87
N GLY A 185 44.76 10.62 4.81
CA GLY A 185 46.14 10.60 5.30
C GLY A 185 47.09 10.91 4.15
N GLY A 186 47.42 12.18 3.95
CA GLY A 186 48.57 12.56 3.13
C GLY A 186 49.89 12.22 3.84
N PRO A 187 50.94 11.79 3.13
CA PRO A 187 52.20 11.45 3.75
C PRO A 187 52.92 12.71 4.25
N ALA A 188 53.36 12.69 5.51
CA ALA A 188 54.26 13.70 6.05
C ALA A 188 55.64 13.53 5.39
N THR A 189 56.16 14.64 4.87
CA THR A 189 57.52 14.83 4.36
C THR A 189 58.58 14.64 5.42
#